data_AF-A0A0N4Y5D0-F1
#
_entry.id   AF-A0A0N4Y5D0-F1
#
_cell.length_a   1.000
_cell.length_b   1.000
_cell.length_c   1.000
_cell.angle_alpha   90.00
_cell.angle_beta   90.00
_cell.angle_gamma   90.00
#
_symmetry.space_group_name_H-M   'P 1'
#
loop_
_entity.id
_entity.type
_entity.pdbx_description
1 polymer ?
#
loop_
_entity_poly.entity_id
_entity_poly.type
_entity_poly.pdbx_seq_one_letter_code
_entity_poly.pdbx_strand_id
1 'polypeptide(L)'
;MAPTSYLNSDGSSLASKIASKFQVDNIMMLADIVEEALNKYHEPEKLFAKIGMNLREYTSNSSVVNSRIPEHDRLDTQCLKILGVNCNVENNLFNVETKFPADAPNV
;
A
#
# COMPACT_ATOMS: atom_id res chain seq x y z
N MET A 1 0.68 14.17 12.61
CA MET A 1 0.92 13.43 13.87
C MET A 1 0.69 11.96 13.56
N ALA A 2 1.72 11.11 13.68
CA ALA A 2 1.56 9.70 13.32
C ALA A 2 0.57 9.03 14.30
N PRO A 3 -0.43 8.27 13.81
CA PRO A 3 -1.45 7.61 14.64
C PRO A 3 -0.84 6.75 15.76
N THR A 4 0.31 6.13 15.47
CA THR A 4 1.08 5.32 16.41
C THR A 4 1.73 6.12 17.54
N SER A 5 2.04 7.41 17.32
CA SER A 5 2.62 8.29 18.34
C SER A 5 1.62 8.69 19.41
N TYR A 6 0.35 8.89 19.04
CA TYR A 6 -0.73 9.14 20.00
C TYR A 6 -1.09 7.87 20.78
N LEU A 7 -1.06 6.72 20.10
CA LEU A 7 -1.29 5.42 20.71
C LEU A 7 -0.22 5.10 21.77
N ASN A 8 1.06 5.32 21.49
CA ASN A 8 2.11 4.98 22.46
C ASN A 8 2.18 5.92 23.68
N SER A 9 1.67 7.15 23.58
CA SER A 9 1.59 8.08 24.72
C SER A 9 0.46 7.76 25.71
N ASP A 10 -0.50 6.90 25.35
CA ASP A 10 -1.67 6.51 26.16
C ASP A 10 -1.29 5.52 27.30
N GLY A 11 -0.16 4.84 27.18
CA GLY A 11 0.40 3.96 28.23
C GLY A 11 -0.40 2.67 28.52
N SER A 12 -1.54 2.44 27.87
CA SER A 12 -2.36 1.25 28.08
C SER A 12 -1.82 0.02 27.34
N SER A 13 -2.07 -1.19 27.86
CA SER A 13 -1.74 -2.44 27.15
C SER A 13 -2.53 -2.59 25.84
N LEU A 14 -3.64 -1.86 25.70
CA LEU A 14 -4.47 -1.77 24.50
C LEU A 14 -3.79 -0.94 23.40
N ALA A 15 -3.21 0.21 23.73
CA ALA A 15 -2.38 1.01 22.82
C ALA A 15 -1.21 0.22 22.24
N SER A 16 -0.55 -0.58 23.07
CA SER A 16 0.50 -1.53 22.62
C SER A 16 -0.03 -2.58 21.63
N LYS A 17 -1.27 -3.08 21.79
CA LYS A 17 -1.88 -4.06 20.87
C LYS A 17 -2.40 -3.44 19.56
N ILE A 18 -2.82 -2.19 19.60
CA ILE A 18 -3.28 -1.44 18.42
C ILE A 18 -2.07 -1.02 17.59
N ALA A 19 -1.01 -0.51 18.23
CA ALA A 19 0.27 -0.28 17.58
C ALA A 19 0.84 -1.58 16.96
N SER A 20 0.63 -2.75 17.59
CA SER A 20 1.08 -4.03 17.04
C SER A 20 0.27 -4.56 15.86
N LYS A 21 -0.81 -3.89 15.44
CA LYS A 21 -1.68 -4.31 14.32
C LYS A 21 -1.97 -3.18 13.31
N PHE A 22 -1.38 -2.01 13.50
CA PHE A 22 -1.64 -0.86 12.64
C PHE A 22 -1.00 -1.07 11.27
N GLN A 23 -1.82 -1.35 10.26
CA GLN A 23 -1.43 -1.50 8.86
C GLN A 23 -2.05 -0.39 8.03
N VAL A 24 -1.22 0.57 7.62
CA VAL A 24 -1.50 1.41 6.47
C VAL A 24 -0.20 1.54 5.70
N ASP A 25 0.20 0.46 5.04
CA ASP A 25 1.50 0.35 4.37
C ASP A 25 1.43 0.69 2.87
N ASN A 26 0.23 0.63 2.29
CA ASN A 26 0.04 0.73 0.85
C ASN A 26 -0.76 1.98 0.47
N ILE A 27 -0.27 2.72 -0.52
CA ILE A 27 -0.97 3.83 -1.15
C ILE A 27 -1.14 3.49 -2.63
N MET A 28 -2.38 3.51 -3.10
CA MET A 28 -2.70 3.35 -4.53
C MET A 28 -3.31 4.64 -5.05
N MET A 29 -2.82 5.11 -6.19
CA MET A 29 -3.30 6.31 -6.86
C MET A 29 -3.58 6.01 -8.32
N LEU A 30 -4.70 6.52 -8.83
CA LEU A 30 -5.05 6.46 -10.25
C LEU A 30 -4.39 7.62 -10.99
N ALA A 31 -4.03 7.44 -12.25
CA ALA A 31 -3.54 8.50 -13.14
C ALA A 31 -3.95 8.17 -14.57
N ASP A 32 -4.41 9.16 -15.32
CA ASP A 32 -4.88 8.96 -16.70
C ASP A 32 -3.75 9.13 -17.72
N ILE A 33 -2.71 9.88 -17.36
CA ILE A 33 -1.54 10.15 -18.19
C ILE A 33 -0.22 9.93 -17.44
N VAL A 34 0.86 9.67 -18.19
CA VAL A 34 2.19 9.34 -17.65
C VAL A 34 2.75 10.49 -16.78
N GLU A 35 2.59 11.72 -17.23
CA GLU A 35 3.10 12.92 -16.57
C GLU A 35 2.41 13.14 -15.22
N GLU A 36 1.11 12.87 -15.16
CA GLU A 36 0.34 12.89 -13.92
C GLU A 36 0.80 11.79 -12.96
N ALA A 37 1.07 10.58 -13.47
CA ALA A 37 1.57 9.47 -12.65
C ALA A 37 2.95 9.80 -12.03
N LEU A 38 3.82 10.48 -12.76
CA LEU A 38 5.14 10.90 -12.25
C LEU A 38 5.04 12.01 -11.21
N ASN A 39 4.12 12.96 -11.41
CA ASN A 39 3.83 13.96 -10.38
C ASN A 39 3.28 13.29 -9.11
N LYS A 40 2.39 12.30 -9.27
CA LYS A 40 1.85 11.48 -8.18
C LYS A 40 2.89 10.56 -7.53
N TYR A 41 4.05 10.36 -8.14
CA TYR A 41 5.20 9.74 -7.50
C TYR A 41 5.94 10.77 -6.61
N HIS A 42 6.31 11.93 -7.19
CA HIS A 42 7.17 12.91 -6.52
C HIS A 42 6.50 13.74 -5.40
N GLU A 43 5.24 14.12 -5.56
CA GLU A 43 4.57 14.98 -4.56
C GLU A 43 4.31 14.26 -3.24
N PRO A 44 3.77 13.03 -3.23
CA PRO A 44 3.58 12.27 -2.00
C PRO A 44 4.90 11.91 -1.35
N GLU A 45 5.93 11.54 -2.10
CA GLU A 45 7.27 11.27 -1.57
C GLU A 45 7.78 12.45 -0.71
N LYS A 46 7.73 13.68 -1.27
CA LYS A 46 8.12 14.90 -0.56
C LYS A 46 7.23 15.20 0.65
N LEU A 47 5.94 14.92 0.56
CA LEU A 47 4.99 15.16 1.65
C LEU A 47 5.22 14.19 2.82
N PHE A 48 5.38 12.91 2.53
CA PHE A 48 5.63 11.89 3.55
C PHE A 48 7.01 12.09 4.20
N ALA A 49 8.01 12.49 3.41
CA ALA A 49 9.33 12.86 3.93
C ALA A 49 9.25 13.99 4.99
N LYS A 50 8.37 14.98 4.80
CA LYS A 50 8.17 16.08 5.78
C LYS A 50 7.58 15.63 7.12
N ILE A 51 6.82 14.54 7.14
CA ILE A 51 6.25 13.97 8.36
C ILE A 51 7.09 12.81 8.91
N GLY A 52 8.32 12.63 8.40
CA GLY A 52 9.26 11.60 8.83
C GLY A 52 8.89 10.19 8.37
N MET A 53 8.06 10.07 7.34
CA MET A 53 7.67 8.80 6.72
C MET A 53 8.35 8.66 5.36
N ASN A 54 8.71 7.43 4.97
CA ASN A 54 9.25 7.16 3.65
C ASN A 54 8.32 6.23 2.88
N LEU A 55 7.98 6.61 1.67
CA LEU A 55 7.27 5.75 0.72
C LEU A 55 8.32 4.95 -0.06
N ARG A 56 8.03 3.68 -0.33
CA ARG A 56 8.95 2.74 -0.96
C ARG A 56 8.15 1.82 -1.87
N GLU A 57 8.84 0.99 -2.64
CA GLU A 57 8.23 -0.09 -3.42
C GLU A 57 7.20 0.44 -4.43
N TYR A 58 7.58 1.47 -5.17
CA TYR A 58 6.74 2.09 -6.17
C TYR A 58 6.57 1.20 -7.39
N THR A 59 5.35 1.14 -7.91
CA THR A 59 5.03 0.37 -9.12
C THR A 59 3.80 0.95 -9.81
N SER A 60 3.76 0.79 -11.13
CA SER A 60 2.67 1.20 -12.00
C SER A 60 2.38 0.11 -13.02
N ASN A 61 1.16 0.08 -13.55
CA ASN A 61 0.80 -0.77 -14.69
C ASN A 61 1.40 -0.27 -16.01
N SER A 62 2.00 0.93 -16.04
CA SER A 62 2.67 1.50 -17.21
C SER A 62 4.18 1.28 -17.17
N SER A 63 4.71 0.59 -18.18
CA SER A 63 6.16 0.41 -18.36
C SER A 63 6.90 1.74 -18.57
N VAL A 64 6.25 2.73 -19.19
CA VAL A 64 6.81 4.08 -19.38
C VAL A 64 6.97 4.79 -18.03
N VAL A 65 6.03 4.62 -17.11
CA VAL A 65 6.14 5.19 -15.76
C VAL A 65 7.22 4.45 -14.97
N ASN A 66 7.22 3.11 -14.99
CA ASN A 66 8.21 2.29 -14.27
C ASN A 66 9.66 2.47 -14.74
N SER A 67 9.87 2.87 -16.00
CA SER A 67 11.21 3.17 -16.53
C SER A 67 11.73 4.55 -16.11
N ARG A 68 10.84 5.46 -15.72
CA ARG A 68 11.18 6.80 -15.23
C ARG A 68 11.31 6.87 -13.70
N ILE A 69 10.82 5.86 -12.99
CA ILE A 69 11.07 5.68 -11.55
C ILE A 69 12.48 5.11 -11.36
N PRO A 70 13.31 5.69 -10.46
CA PRO A 70 14.62 5.15 -10.15
C PRO A 70 14.57 3.70 -9.69
N GLU A 71 15.54 2.88 -10.10
CA GLU A 71 15.54 1.44 -9.79
C GLU A 71 15.50 1.14 -8.28
N HIS A 72 16.10 2.00 -7.45
CA HIS A 72 16.13 1.83 -6.00
C HIS A 72 14.79 2.06 -5.30
N ASP A 73 13.87 2.78 -5.94
CA ASP A 73 12.52 3.05 -5.41
C ASP A 73 11.47 2.11 -5.98
N ARG A 74 11.80 1.39 -7.06
CA ARG A 74 10.88 0.52 -7.78
C ARG A 74 10.69 -0.80 -7.03
N LEU A 75 9.46 -1.30 -7.02
CA LEU A 75 9.18 -2.67 -6.59
C LEU A 75 9.70 -3.66 -7.64
N ASP A 76 10.63 -4.52 -7.24
CA ASP A 76 11.24 -5.54 -8.12
C ASP A 76 10.26 -6.65 -8.54
N THR A 77 9.19 -6.83 -7.78
CA THR A 77 8.20 -7.90 -7.98
C THR A 77 6.93 -7.35 -8.64
N GLN A 78 6.40 -8.09 -9.62
CA GLN A 78 5.18 -7.70 -10.35
C GLN A 78 3.88 -7.98 -9.58
N CYS A 79 4.00 -8.69 -8.46
CA CYS A 79 2.91 -9.03 -7.55
C CYS A 79 3.07 -8.25 -6.24
N LEU A 80 2.10 -7.39 -5.94
CA LEU A 80 2.03 -6.61 -4.71
C LEU A 80 0.87 -7.13 -3.87
N LYS A 81 1.05 -7.24 -2.55
CA LYS A 81 -0.05 -7.57 -1.63
C LYS A 81 -0.66 -6.29 -1.08
N ILE A 82 -1.74 -5.83 -1.68
CA ILE A 82 -2.49 -4.65 -1.21
C ILE A 82 -3.55 -5.14 -0.23
N LEU A 83 -3.45 -4.72 1.04
CA LEU A 83 -4.44 -5.02 2.09
C LEU A 83 -4.76 -6.52 2.24
N GLY A 84 -3.79 -7.40 2.02
CA GLY A 84 -4.02 -8.84 2.11
C GLY A 84 -4.33 -9.53 0.77
N VAL A 85 -4.59 -8.78 -0.29
CA VAL A 85 -4.99 -9.28 -1.61
C VAL A 85 -3.81 -9.22 -2.58
N ASN A 86 -3.59 -10.29 -3.33
CA ASN A 86 -2.56 -10.33 -4.36
C ASN A 86 -3.03 -9.50 -5.57
N CYS A 87 -2.26 -8.47 -5.92
CA CYS A 87 -2.45 -7.62 -7.07
C CYS A 87 -1.34 -7.89 -8.09
N ASN A 88 -1.71 -8.27 -9.31
CA ASN A 88 -0.83 -8.26 -10.46
C ASN A 88 -0.92 -6.88 -11.12
N VAL A 89 0.15 -6.10 -10.97
CA VAL A 89 0.16 -4.69 -11.36
C VAL A 89 0.16 -4.52 -12.89
N GLU A 90 0.84 -5.41 -13.62
CA GLU A 90 0.94 -5.36 -15.09
C GLU A 90 -0.42 -5.57 -15.76
N ASN A 91 -1.16 -6.58 -15.32
CA ASN A 91 -2.47 -6.91 -15.87
C ASN A 91 -3.61 -6.16 -15.18
N ASN A 92 -3.30 -5.36 -14.15
CA ASN A 92 -4.28 -4.68 -13.31
C ASN A 92 -5.35 -5.64 -12.75
N LEU A 93 -4.91 -6.81 -12.27
CA LEU A 93 -5.79 -7.87 -11.77
C LEU A 93 -5.58 -8.11 -10.28
N PHE A 94 -6.68 -8.14 -9.53
CA PHE A 94 -6.70 -8.57 -8.13
C PHE A 94 -7.18 -10.01 -8.05
N ASN A 95 -6.40 -10.89 -7.41
CA ASN A 95 -6.83 -12.25 -7.13
C ASN A 95 -7.44 -12.34 -5.73
N VAL A 96 -8.74 -12.59 -5.66
CA VAL A 96 -9.50 -12.70 -4.40
C VAL A 96 -9.97 -14.14 -4.24
N GLU A 97 -9.41 -14.84 -3.26
CA GLU A 97 -9.82 -16.20 -2.91
C GLU A 97 -10.71 -16.19 -1.68
N THR A 98 -11.90 -16.78 -1.78
CA THR A 98 -12.86 -16.88 -0.67
C THR A 98 -13.25 -18.32 -0.43
N LYS A 99 -13.19 -18.75 0.84
CA LYS A 99 -13.76 -20.02 1.28
C LYS A 99 -15.15 -19.75 1.84
N PHE A 100 -16.18 -20.16 1.11
CA PHE A 100 -17.53 -20.15 1.64
C PHE A 100 -17.69 -21.34 2.61
N PRO A 101 -18.21 -21.13 3.83
CA PRO A 101 -18.61 -22.26 4.66
C PRO A 101 -19.70 -23.03 3.92
N ALA A 102 -19.59 -24.36 3.87
CA ALA A 102 -20.64 -25.20 3.31
C ALA A 102 -21.93 -24.98 4.12
N ASP A 103 -23.07 -24.93 3.42
CA ASP A 103 -24.39 -24.70 4.01
C ASP A 103 -24.55 -25.52 5.29
N ALA A 104 -24.84 -24.84 6.40
CA ALA A 104 -25.18 -25.51 7.65
C ALA A 104 -26.36 -26.47 7.37
N PRO A 105 -26.32 -27.72 7.83
CA PRO A 105 -27.39 -28.67 7.56
C PRO A 105 -28.72 -28.09 8.04
N ASN A 106 -29.70 -28.04 7.12
CA ASN A 106 -31.07 -27.62 7.39
C ASN A 106 -31.60 -28.42 8.59
N VAL A 107 -31.91 -27.73 9.69
CA VAL A 107 -32.67 -28.27 10.83
C VAL A 107 -34.14 -28.28 10.48
#